data_AF-A0A4Y4CW36-F1
#
_entry.id   AF-A0A4Y4CW36-F1
#
_cell.length_a   1.000
_cell.length_b   1.000
_cell.length_c   1.000
_cell.angle_alpha   90.00
_cell.angle_beta   90.00
_cell.angle_gamma   90.00
#
_symmetry.space_group_name_H-M   'P 1'
#
loop_
_entity.id
_entity.type
_entity.pdbx_description
1 polymer ?
#
loop_
_entity_poly.entity_id
_entity_poly.type
_entity_poly.pdbx_seq_one_letter_code
_entity_poly.pdbx_strand_id
1 'polypeptide(L)'
;MSSRAGNPKDGLSAFRARADNLLIGTLGVHFMVCLVAAALTDSWVPALGVGLPAFLVPLLISRSAAGQLVTRIAVACAAMIFAALLIHQTRGVIESHFGIFVLLAFLVLYCDWRPLVAAAALIAVHHLSFAWLQATGAGVYVFPEFDGVGRVLVHAAYVVVETGLLCYIAGILRGLVQDGMTVSSFALRVADGHLDYAFDPKQLESRPLLAAVARMQDELRSTVSEARNTADSLKSLAARLQATSREIADGVGEQHSSTSAMAAAVEEMTVSINHITDNASDARRLSSDSSEAAAQGSKVVKAAVGEMSGIAGVIGTAVERVEALGRESERAAEVVGIIKGIADQTNLLALNAAIEAARAGELGRGFAVVADEVRKLAERTTTATDEIGRMMNDMRSAKESVLDCIETAVSRVNVGVAHAGAAGDSIDLITGRAGGVGEIVNNISDALVEQSTAAQEIARHVEHISSMADRSASATQGIAGEAEALLSNAQALHGALERFRL
;
A
#
# COMPACT_ATOMS: atom_id res chain seq x y z
N MET A 1 -29.81 28.04 -34.01
CA MET A 1 -31.06 28.40 -34.72
C MET A 1 -32.20 28.26 -33.72
N SER A 2 -32.79 29.39 -33.32
CA SER A 2 -33.91 29.44 -32.36
C SER A 2 -35.08 28.61 -32.90
N SER A 3 -35.31 27.44 -32.30
CA SER A 3 -36.48 26.62 -32.64
C SER A 3 -37.70 27.32 -32.06
N ARG A 4 -38.53 27.87 -32.95
CA ARG A 4 -39.90 28.24 -32.60
C ARG A 4 -40.56 26.96 -32.11
N ALA A 5 -40.72 26.82 -30.80
CA ALA A 5 -41.73 25.94 -30.24
C ALA A 5 -43.05 26.36 -30.88
N GLY A 6 -43.48 25.60 -31.89
CA GLY A 6 -44.71 25.88 -32.62
C GLY A 6 -45.84 26.00 -31.61
N ASN A 7 -46.60 27.09 -31.70
CA ASN A 7 -47.74 27.28 -30.81
C ASN A 7 -48.62 26.02 -30.93
N PRO A 8 -49.12 25.40 -29.85
CA PRO A 8 -50.03 24.25 -29.96
C PRO A 8 -51.27 24.55 -30.84
N LYS A 9 -51.58 25.84 -31.05
CA LYS A 9 -52.57 26.30 -32.05
C LYS A 9 -52.13 26.09 -33.51
N ASP A 10 -50.85 26.14 -33.81
CA ASP A 10 -50.26 25.92 -35.14
C ASP A 10 -50.33 24.43 -35.54
N GLY A 11 -50.14 23.53 -34.58
CA GLY A 11 -50.23 22.09 -34.85
C GLY A 11 -51.67 21.62 -35.10
N LEU A 12 -52.64 22.10 -34.32
CA LEU A 12 -54.06 21.74 -34.51
C LEU A 12 -54.62 22.32 -35.82
N SER A 13 -54.18 23.52 -36.21
CA SER A 13 -54.55 24.11 -37.49
C SER A 13 -53.93 23.36 -38.67
N ALA A 14 -52.68 22.93 -38.59
CA ALA A 14 -52.06 22.07 -39.60
C ALA A 14 -52.76 20.70 -39.75
N PHE A 15 -53.15 20.07 -38.64
CA PHE A 15 -53.96 18.84 -38.66
C PHE A 15 -55.30 19.07 -39.38
N ARG A 16 -56.00 20.16 -39.04
CA ARG A 16 -57.27 20.53 -39.67
C ARG A 16 -57.13 20.86 -41.15
N ALA A 17 -56.03 21.47 -41.58
CA ALA A 17 -55.75 21.72 -42.99
C ALA A 17 -55.60 20.41 -43.78
N ARG A 18 -55.03 19.35 -43.17
CA ARG A 18 -55.03 18.00 -43.78
C ARG A 18 -56.44 17.42 -43.86
N ALA A 19 -57.25 17.63 -42.84
CA ALA A 19 -58.66 17.22 -42.85
C ALA A 19 -59.47 17.95 -43.94
N ASP A 20 -59.20 19.24 -44.19
CA ASP A 20 -59.83 19.98 -45.29
C ASP A 20 -59.61 19.27 -46.64
N ASN A 21 -58.38 18.89 -46.95
CA ASN A 21 -58.04 18.23 -48.22
C ASN A 21 -58.82 16.91 -48.40
N LEU A 22 -58.91 16.11 -47.34
CA LEU A 22 -59.65 14.85 -47.37
C LEU A 22 -61.15 15.11 -47.58
N LEU A 23 -61.73 16.03 -46.82
CA LEU A 23 -63.16 16.31 -46.87
C LEU A 23 -63.57 16.99 -48.17
N ILE A 24 -62.74 17.84 -48.75
CA ILE A 24 -62.96 18.42 -50.08
C ILE A 24 -62.87 17.34 -51.16
N GLY A 25 -61.94 16.39 -51.03
CA GLY A 25 -61.92 15.18 -51.85
C GLY A 25 -63.25 14.42 -51.78
N THR A 26 -63.78 14.24 -50.57
CA THR A 26 -65.11 13.63 -50.37
C THR A 26 -66.24 14.43 -51.03
N LEU A 27 -66.24 15.76 -50.93
CA LEU A 27 -67.23 16.61 -51.61
C LEU A 27 -67.15 16.44 -53.13
N GLY A 28 -65.94 16.32 -53.70
CA GLY A 28 -65.75 16.05 -55.13
C GLY A 28 -66.35 14.71 -55.55
N VAL A 29 -66.15 13.66 -54.75
CA VAL A 29 -66.80 12.35 -54.99
C VAL A 29 -68.33 12.48 -54.89
N HIS A 30 -68.85 13.19 -53.90
CA HIS A 30 -70.29 13.38 -53.74
C HIS A 30 -70.90 14.20 -54.88
N PHE A 31 -70.18 15.19 -55.41
CA PHE A 31 -70.59 15.93 -56.61
C PHE A 31 -70.70 14.99 -57.82
N MET A 32 -69.73 14.09 -58.02
CA MET A 32 -69.81 13.08 -59.07
C MET A 32 -71.05 12.18 -58.89
N VAL A 33 -71.37 11.78 -57.66
CA VAL A 33 -72.61 11.02 -57.38
C VAL A 33 -73.86 11.83 -57.76
N CYS A 34 -73.92 13.13 -57.46
CA CYS A 34 -75.04 13.99 -57.85
C CYS A 34 -75.14 14.18 -59.37
N LEU A 35 -74.02 14.19 -60.11
CA LEU A 35 -74.01 14.23 -61.57
C LEU A 35 -74.54 12.92 -62.17
N VAL A 36 -74.18 11.77 -61.58
CA VAL A 36 -74.74 10.47 -61.97
C VAL A 36 -76.24 10.42 -61.67
N ALA A 37 -76.67 10.88 -60.49
CA ALA A 37 -78.08 10.99 -60.15
C ALA A 37 -78.84 11.91 -61.12
N ALA A 38 -78.23 13.01 -61.56
CA ALA A 38 -78.81 13.92 -62.55
C ALA A 38 -79.06 13.24 -63.89
N ALA A 39 -78.12 12.42 -64.37
CA ALA A 39 -78.27 11.66 -65.60
C ALA A 39 -79.42 10.63 -65.52
N LEU A 40 -79.67 10.07 -64.33
CA LEU A 40 -80.73 9.07 -64.12
C LEU A 40 -82.12 9.68 -63.89
N THR A 41 -82.18 10.92 -63.37
CA THR A 41 -83.43 11.55 -62.89
C THR A 41 -83.83 12.80 -63.69
N ASP A 42 -83.05 13.13 -64.72
CA ASP A 42 -83.15 14.34 -65.55
C ASP A 42 -83.14 15.65 -64.74
N SER A 43 -82.29 15.69 -63.71
CA SER A 43 -82.20 16.80 -62.74
C SER A 43 -80.91 17.61 -62.89
N TRP A 44 -80.51 17.90 -64.13
CA TRP A 44 -79.27 18.63 -64.45
C TRP A 44 -79.21 20.06 -63.91
N VAL A 45 -80.37 20.75 -63.88
CA VAL A 45 -80.46 22.13 -63.39
C VAL A 45 -80.07 22.25 -61.91
N PRO A 46 -80.67 21.50 -60.96
CA PRO A 46 -80.23 21.53 -59.57
C PRO A 46 -78.83 20.93 -59.37
N ALA A 47 -78.44 19.92 -60.17
CA ALA A 47 -77.11 19.30 -60.09
C ALA A 47 -75.98 20.32 -60.33
N LEU A 48 -76.09 21.13 -61.39
CA LEU A 48 -75.09 22.13 -61.73
C LEU A 48 -75.33 23.44 -60.97
N GLY A 49 -76.58 23.89 -60.86
CA GLY A 49 -76.93 25.17 -60.22
C GLY A 49 -76.65 25.21 -58.73
N VAL A 50 -76.83 24.09 -58.02
CA VAL A 50 -76.56 23.98 -56.57
C VAL A 50 -75.26 23.23 -56.31
N GLY A 51 -75.02 22.11 -57.00
CA GLY A 51 -73.85 21.27 -56.77
C GLY A 51 -72.52 21.93 -57.14
N LEU A 52 -72.45 22.67 -58.25
CA LEU A 52 -71.19 23.31 -58.66
C LEU A 52 -70.74 24.42 -57.67
N PRO A 53 -71.61 25.36 -57.24
CA PRO A 53 -71.26 26.29 -56.17
C PRO A 53 -70.95 25.60 -54.84
N ALA A 54 -71.72 24.56 -54.47
CA ALA A 54 -71.49 23.79 -53.24
C ALA A 54 -70.12 23.12 -53.20
N PHE A 55 -69.52 22.77 -54.35
CA PHE A 55 -68.15 22.28 -54.43
C PHE A 55 -67.10 23.40 -54.54
N LEU A 56 -67.29 24.38 -55.43
CA LEU A 56 -66.29 25.40 -55.72
C LEU A 56 -66.06 26.36 -54.55
N VAL A 57 -67.10 26.74 -53.83
CA VAL A 57 -67.00 27.68 -52.70
C VAL A 57 -66.10 27.14 -51.58
N PRO A 58 -66.34 25.95 -50.98
CA PRO A 58 -65.44 25.41 -49.97
C PRO A 58 -64.04 25.09 -50.52
N LEU A 59 -63.93 24.66 -51.79
CA LEU A 59 -62.63 24.43 -52.45
C LEU A 59 -61.79 25.71 -52.51
N LEU A 60 -62.37 26.83 -52.95
CA LEU A 60 -61.67 28.11 -53.04
C LEU A 60 -61.32 28.67 -51.67
N ILE A 61 -62.26 28.59 -50.71
CA ILE A 61 -62.02 29.04 -49.33
C ILE A 61 -60.87 28.23 -48.72
N SER A 62 -60.82 26.91 -48.90
CA SER A 62 -59.77 26.07 -48.34
C SER A 62 -58.36 26.42 -48.82
N ARG A 63 -58.21 26.88 -50.08
CA ARG A 63 -56.90 27.30 -50.61
C ARG A 63 -56.37 28.57 -49.96
N SER A 64 -57.26 29.42 -49.46
CA SER A 64 -56.91 30.71 -48.83
C SER A 64 -56.90 30.66 -47.31
N ALA A 65 -57.70 29.78 -46.70
CA ALA A 65 -57.95 29.73 -45.26
C ALA A 65 -57.90 28.29 -44.72
N ALA A 66 -56.95 27.48 -45.18
CA ALA A 66 -56.80 26.09 -44.74
C ALA A 66 -56.73 25.96 -43.20
N GLY A 67 -57.47 25.01 -42.65
CA GLY A 67 -57.60 24.69 -41.22
C GLY A 67 -58.40 25.69 -40.40
N GLN A 68 -58.79 26.84 -40.99
CA GLN A 68 -59.53 27.89 -40.28
C GLN A 68 -61.00 27.52 -40.08
N LEU A 69 -61.69 28.23 -39.18
CA LEU A 69 -63.10 27.97 -38.92
C LEU A 69 -63.99 28.16 -40.16
N VAL A 70 -63.70 29.18 -40.98
CA VAL A 70 -64.49 29.49 -42.18
C VAL A 70 -64.51 28.33 -43.17
N THR A 71 -63.36 27.71 -43.44
CA THR A 71 -63.25 26.54 -44.34
C THR A 71 -64.03 25.36 -43.80
N ARG A 72 -63.92 25.09 -42.49
CA ARG A 72 -64.56 23.94 -41.86
C ARG A 72 -66.08 24.07 -41.84
N ILE A 73 -66.59 25.27 -41.58
CA ILE A 73 -68.02 25.56 -41.69
C ILE A 73 -68.47 25.48 -43.15
N ALA A 74 -67.71 26.03 -44.10
CA ALA A 74 -68.05 25.97 -45.52
C ALA A 74 -68.13 24.53 -46.04
N VAL A 75 -67.16 23.68 -45.68
CA VAL A 75 -67.15 22.25 -46.01
C VAL A 75 -68.30 21.50 -45.35
N ALA A 76 -68.62 21.80 -44.08
CA ALA A 76 -69.74 21.21 -43.37
C ALA A 76 -71.10 21.56 -44.00
N CYS A 77 -71.30 22.85 -44.34
CA CYS A 77 -72.49 23.30 -45.04
C CYS A 77 -72.60 22.66 -46.43
N ALA A 78 -71.50 22.64 -47.19
CA ALA A 78 -71.46 21.99 -48.50
C ALA A 78 -71.81 20.50 -48.43
N ALA A 79 -71.29 19.78 -47.44
CA ALA A 79 -71.63 18.37 -47.24
C ALA A 79 -73.14 18.17 -47.04
N MET A 80 -73.79 19.03 -46.26
CA MET A 80 -75.25 18.97 -46.07
C MET A 80 -76.03 19.41 -47.32
N ILE A 81 -75.54 20.39 -48.07
CA ILE A 81 -76.14 20.79 -49.36
C ILE A 81 -76.07 19.64 -50.35
N PHE A 82 -74.96 18.90 -50.39
CA PHE A 82 -74.82 17.73 -51.24
C PHE A 82 -75.75 16.58 -50.83
N ALA A 83 -75.88 16.31 -49.52
CA ALA A 83 -76.85 15.34 -49.03
C ALA A 83 -78.30 15.75 -49.39
N ALA A 84 -78.65 17.02 -49.16
CA ALA A 84 -79.94 17.60 -49.51
C ALA A 84 -80.22 17.53 -51.02
N LEU A 85 -79.23 17.86 -51.85
CA LEU A 85 -79.34 17.77 -53.31
C LEU A 85 -79.59 16.33 -53.76
N LEU A 86 -78.85 15.36 -53.22
CA LEU A 86 -79.04 13.96 -53.56
C LEU A 86 -80.44 13.46 -53.14
N ILE A 87 -80.90 13.81 -51.93
CA ILE A 87 -82.27 13.54 -51.48
C ILE A 87 -83.29 14.12 -52.46
N HIS A 88 -83.09 15.36 -52.91
CA HIS A 88 -84.00 15.99 -53.86
C HIS A 88 -84.00 15.28 -55.22
N GLN A 89 -82.83 14.97 -55.77
CA GLN A 89 -82.68 14.29 -57.06
C GLN A 89 -83.30 12.90 -57.06
N THR A 90 -83.19 12.16 -55.95
CA THR A 90 -83.82 10.84 -55.78
C THR A 90 -85.29 10.92 -55.40
N ARG A 91 -85.91 12.12 -55.44
CA ARG A 91 -87.32 12.36 -55.09
C ARG A 91 -87.67 11.96 -53.65
N GLY A 92 -86.72 12.17 -52.73
CA GLY A 92 -86.93 11.99 -51.30
C GLY A 92 -86.76 10.56 -50.79
N VAL A 93 -86.13 9.66 -51.56
CA VAL A 93 -85.90 8.27 -51.15
C VAL A 93 -85.19 8.20 -49.79
N ILE A 94 -85.68 7.35 -48.89
CA ILE A 94 -85.24 7.32 -47.48
C ILE A 94 -83.75 6.97 -47.39
N GLU A 95 -83.26 6.07 -48.22
CA GLU A 95 -81.87 5.63 -48.28
C GLU A 95 -80.90 6.80 -48.55
N SER A 96 -81.34 7.83 -49.28
CA SER A 96 -80.52 9.02 -49.54
C SER A 96 -80.27 9.84 -48.27
N HIS A 97 -81.12 9.72 -47.25
CA HIS A 97 -80.97 10.42 -45.97
C HIS A 97 -79.81 9.85 -45.14
N PHE A 98 -79.40 8.60 -45.37
CA PHE A 98 -78.22 8.03 -44.72
C PHE A 98 -76.94 8.81 -45.02
N GLY A 99 -76.89 9.52 -46.16
CA GLY A 99 -75.78 10.42 -46.52
C GLY A 99 -75.54 11.53 -45.49
N ILE A 100 -76.58 11.99 -44.78
CA ILE A 100 -76.47 13.04 -43.75
C ILE A 100 -75.62 12.54 -42.58
N PHE A 101 -75.96 11.36 -42.05
CA PHE A 101 -75.27 10.72 -40.91
C PHE A 101 -73.81 10.41 -41.26
N VAL A 102 -73.57 9.83 -42.45
CA VAL A 102 -72.22 9.51 -42.92
C VAL A 102 -71.35 10.78 -43.04
N LEU A 103 -71.90 11.84 -43.63
CA LEU A 103 -71.15 13.09 -43.81
C LEU A 103 -70.96 13.85 -42.49
N LEU A 104 -71.93 13.81 -41.56
CA LEU A 104 -71.76 14.33 -40.21
C LEU A 104 -70.63 13.59 -39.47
N ALA A 105 -70.56 12.26 -39.56
CA ALA A 105 -69.50 11.49 -38.95
C ALA A 105 -68.11 11.87 -39.48
N PHE A 106 -67.97 12.16 -40.78
CA PHE A 106 -66.69 12.61 -41.35
C PHE A 106 -66.23 13.98 -40.83
N LEU A 107 -67.16 14.88 -40.49
CA LEU A 107 -66.82 16.20 -39.93
C LEU A 107 -66.15 16.12 -38.55
N VAL A 108 -66.25 14.98 -37.84
CA VAL A 108 -65.52 14.73 -36.59
C VAL A 108 -64.01 14.85 -36.78
N LEU A 109 -63.49 14.58 -37.98
CA LEU A 109 -62.06 14.74 -38.31
C LEU A 109 -61.53 16.15 -38.01
N TYR A 110 -62.37 17.18 -38.02
CA TYR A 110 -61.95 18.52 -37.66
C TYR A 110 -61.66 18.71 -36.17
N CYS A 111 -62.03 17.74 -35.32
CA CYS A 111 -61.90 17.82 -33.87
C CYS A 111 -62.47 19.16 -33.35
N ASP A 112 -63.63 19.53 -33.86
CA ASP A 112 -64.33 20.77 -33.54
C ASP A 112 -65.83 20.54 -33.64
N TRP A 113 -66.55 20.97 -32.61
CA TRP A 113 -68.00 20.81 -32.53
C TRP A 113 -68.73 21.80 -33.45
N ARG A 114 -68.11 22.93 -33.80
CA ARG A 114 -68.78 24.02 -34.54
C ARG A 114 -69.25 23.61 -35.95
N PRO A 115 -68.43 22.93 -36.78
CA PRO A 115 -68.87 22.45 -38.09
C PRO A 115 -70.01 21.42 -38.00
N LEU A 116 -69.99 20.56 -36.98
CA LEU A 116 -71.05 19.57 -36.74
C LEU A 116 -72.39 20.24 -36.45
N VAL A 117 -72.40 21.23 -35.54
CA VAL A 117 -73.61 22.00 -35.22
C VAL A 117 -74.09 22.83 -36.41
N ALA A 118 -73.18 23.42 -37.18
CA ALA A 118 -73.54 24.18 -38.38
C ALA A 118 -74.20 23.29 -39.45
N ALA A 119 -73.65 22.09 -39.69
CA ALA A 119 -74.23 21.10 -40.59
C ALA A 119 -75.63 20.66 -40.10
N ALA A 120 -75.74 20.28 -38.82
CA ALA A 120 -77.02 19.85 -38.22
C ALA A 120 -78.10 20.94 -38.32
N ALA A 121 -77.74 22.20 -38.04
CA ALA A 121 -78.66 23.33 -38.17
C ALA A 121 -79.10 23.55 -39.62
N LEU A 122 -78.16 23.51 -40.58
CA LEU A 122 -78.47 23.69 -41.99
C LEU A 122 -79.42 22.60 -42.51
N ILE A 123 -79.14 21.33 -42.19
CA ILE A 123 -79.95 20.22 -42.66
C ILE A 123 -81.33 20.20 -41.99
N ALA A 124 -81.44 20.64 -40.73
CA ALA A 124 -82.73 20.83 -40.06
C ALA A 124 -83.58 21.92 -40.74
N VAL A 125 -82.98 23.07 -41.05
CA VAL A 125 -83.65 24.15 -41.80
C VAL A 125 -84.08 23.65 -43.18
N HIS A 126 -83.21 22.91 -43.88
CA HIS A 126 -83.55 22.29 -45.15
C HIS A 126 -84.76 21.36 -45.02
N HIS A 127 -84.76 20.41 -44.08
CA HIS A 127 -85.85 19.44 -43.96
C HIS A 127 -87.18 20.09 -43.59
N LEU A 128 -87.19 21.10 -42.72
CA LEU A 128 -88.39 21.84 -42.37
C LEU A 128 -88.92 22.67 -43.55
N SER A 129 -88.05 23.42 -44.22
CA SER A 129 -88.45 24.28 -45.34
C SER A 129 -88.87 23.48 -46.57
N PHE A 130 -88.13 22.42 -46.93
CA PHE A 130 -88.45 21.57 -48.08
C PHE A 130 -89.67 20.70 -47.82
N ALA A 131 -89.92 20.27 -46.58
CA ALA A 131 -91.16 19.56 -46.25
C ALA A 131 -92.38 20.47 -46.45
N TRP A 132 -92.28 21.74 -46.03
CA TRP A 132 -93.35 22.72 -46.22
C TRP A 132 -93.55 23.11 -47.70
N LEU A 133 -92.46 23.33 -48.44
CA LEU A 133 -92.50 23.62 -49.88
C LEU A 133 -93.03 22.42 -50.69
N GLN A 134 -92.67 21.20 -50.32
CA GLN A 134 -93.20 19.98 -50.93
C GLN A 134 -94.71 19.85 -50.68
N ALA A 135 -95.17 20.14 -49.45
CA ALA A 135 -96.60 20.13 -49.10
C ALA A 135 -97.44 21.16 -49.88
N THR A 136 -96.82 22.27 -50.31
CA THR A 136 -97.48 23.33 -51.10
C THR A 136 -97.32 23.13 -52.61
N GLY A 137 -96.67 22.04 -53.05
CA GLY A 137 -96.55 21.70 -54.47
C GLY A 137 -95.42 22.42 -55.22
N ALA A 138 -94.43 22.99 -54.52
CA ALA A 138 -93.36 23.80 -55.12
C ALA A 138 -92.31 23.02 -55.94
N GLY A 139 -92.54 21.75 -56.28
CA GLY A 139 -91.64 20.93 -57.09
C GLY A 139 -90.31 20.56 -56.43
N VAL A 140 -90.21 20.68 -55.10
CA VAL A 140 -89.05 20.21 -54.31
C VAL A 140 -89.41 18.96 -53.51
N TYR A 141 -88.40 18.13 -53.24
CA TYR A 141 -88.59 16.82 -52.63
C TYR A 141 -87.63 16.66 -51.46
N VAL A 142 -88.17 16.34 -50.29
CA VAL A 142 -87.42 15.86 -49.12
C VAL A 142 -87.88 14.45 -48.74
N PHE A 143 -89.14 14.10 -48.94
CA PHE A 143 -89.67 12.75 -48.71
C PHE A 143 -90.35 12.20 -49.96
N PRO A 144 -90.59 10.88 -50.09
CA PRO A 144 -91.28 10.32 -51.24
C PRO A 144 -92.72 10.82 -51.32
N GLU A 145 -93.38 10.90 -50.17
CA GLU A 145 -94.70 11.48 -49.96
C GLU A 145 -94.71 12.28 -48.65
N PHE A 146 -95.44 13.40 -48.64
CA PHE A 146 -95.63 14.22 -47.43
C PHE A 146 -96.75 13.62 -46.58
N ASP A 147 -96.38 13.00 -45.45
CA ASP A 147 -97.29 12.35 -44.50
C ASP A 147 -97.45 13.11 -43.17
N GLY A 148 -97.07 14.40 -43.16
CA GLY A 148 -97.14 15.29 -42.00
C GLY A 148 -95.78 15.53 -41.32
N VAL A 149 -95.81 16.14 -40.13
CA VAL A 149 -94.60 16.61 -39.42
C VAL A 149 -93.89 15.48 -38.65
N GLY A 150 -94.57 14.36 -38.41
CA GLY A 150 -94.05 13.25 -37.59
C GLY A 150 -92.70 12.69 -38.09
N ARG A 151 -92.56 12.47 -39.39
CA ARG A 151 -91.32 11.97 -39.99
C ARG A 151 -90.15 12.95 -39.83
N VAL A 152 -90.41 14.25 -39.98
CA VAL A 152 -89.40 15.31 -39.76
C VAL A 152 -88.93 15.33 -38.30
N LEU A 153 -89.85 15.16 -37.34
CA LEU A 153 -89.50 15.13 -35.92
C LEU A 153 -88.62 13.92 -35.56
N VAL A 154 -88.88 12.75 -36.15
CA VAL A 154 -88.03 11.57 -35.96
C VAL A 154 -86.63 11.81 -36.53
N HIS A 155 -86.51 12.35 -37.75
CA HIS A 155 -85.21 12.67 -38.34
C HIS A 155 -84.46 13.72 -37.52
N ALA A 156 -85.15 14.76 -37.05
CA ALA A 156 -84.57 15.78 -36.19
C ALA A 156 -84.05 15.19 -34.87
N ALA A 157 -84.78 14.26 -34.24
CA ALA A 157 -84.35 13.60 -33.02
C ALA A 157 -83.05 12.80 -33.23
N TYR A 158 -82.96 12.02 -34.31
CA TYR A 158 -81.73 11.28 -34.65
C TYR A 158 -80.54 12.21 -34.91
N VAL A 159 -80.73 13.27 -35.69
CA VAL A 159 -79.66 14.24 -35.98
C VAL A 159 -79.20 14.95 -34.71
N VAL A 160 -80.09 15.30 -33.78
CA VAL A 160 -79.71 15.92 -32.50
C VAL A 160 -78.87 14.98 -31.64
N VAL A 161 -79.32 13.73 -31.48
CA VAL A 161 -78.61 12.73 -30.67
C VAL A 161 -77.24 12.42 -31.27
N GLU A 162 -77.18 12.17 -32.58
CA GLU A 162 -75.92 11.92 -33.30
C GLU A 162 -74.98 13.13 -33.17
N THR A 163 -75.45 14.34 -33.48
CA THR A 163 -74.62 15.56 -33.42
C THR A 163 -74.08 15.77 -32.02
N GLY A 164 -74.87 15.53 -30.98
CA GLY A 164 -74.42 15.60 -29.59
C GLY A 164 -73.27 14.63 -29.29
N LEU A 165 -73.42 13.37 -29.70
CA LEU A 165 -72.37 12.35 -29.54
C LEU A 165 -71.10 12.69 -30.36
N LEU A 166 -71.26 13.10 -31.62
CA LEU A 166 -70.13 13.50 -32.47
C LEU A 166 -69.40 14.73 -31.93
N CYS A 167 -70.12 15.70 -31.34
CA CYS A 167 -69.51 16.86 -30.68
C CYS A 167 -68.69 16.45 -29.45
N TYR A 168 -69.19 15.51 -28.65
CA TYR A 168 -68.45 14.95 -27.51
C TYR A 168 -67.17 14.22 -27.98
N ILE A 169 -67.28 13.36 -28.99
CA ILE A 169 -66.13 12.66 -29.60
C ILE A 169 -65.12 13.66 -30.18
N ALA A 170 -65.58 14.69 -30.89
CA ALA A 170 -64.71 15.74 -31.43
C ALA A 170 -63.96 16.51 -30.33
N GLY A 171 -64.56 16.67 -29.15
CA GLY A 171 -63.92 17.23 -27.95
C GLY A 171 -62.79 16.35 -27.41
N ILE A 172 -63.05 15.04 -27.28
CA ILE A 172 -62.04 14.06 -26.85
C ILE A 172 -60.88 14.00 -27.85
N LEU A 173 -61.18 13.87 -29.14
CA LEU A 173 -60.15 13.80 -30.19
C LEU A 173 -59.30 15.07 -30.24
N ARG A 174 -59.90 16.25 -30.00
CA ARG A 174 -59.14 17.49 -29.89
C ARG A 174 -58.11 17.43 -28.76
N GLY A 175 -58.50 16.92 -27.59
CA GLY A 175 -57.60 16.72 -26.45
C GLY A 175 -56.46 15.77 -26.80
N LEU A 176 -56.77 14.61 -27.37
CA LEU A 176 -55.78 13.60 -27.76
C LEU A 176 -54.78 14.13 -28.81
N VAL A 177 -55.25 14.85 -29.82
CA VAL A 177 -54.36 15.46 -30.84
C VAL A 177 -53.47 16.52 -30.21
N GLN A 178 -53.99 17.36 -29.31
CA GLN A 178 -53.20 18.37 -28.58
C GLN A 178 -52.14 17.74 -27.67
N ASP A 179 -52.50 16.67 -26.97
CA ASP A 179 -51.58 15.95 -26.09
C ASP A 179 -50.48 15.28 -26.93
N GLY A 180 -50.84 14.61 -28.02
CA GLY A 180 -49.88 13.99 -28.94
C GLY A 180 -48.86 14.99 -29.50
N MET A 181 -49.29 16.20 -29.87
CA MET A 181 -48.38 17.25 -30.33
C MET A 181 -47.47 17.77 -29.20
N THR A 182 -48.02 17.94 -27.99
CA THR A 182 -47.25 18.36 -26.83
C THR A 182 -46.17 17.33 -26.49
N VAL A 183 -46.55 16.05 -26.43
CA VAL A 183 -45.63 14.94 -26.17
C VAL A 183 -44.56 14.83 -27.26
N SER A 184 -44.93 15.00 -28.54
CA SER A 184 -43.96 15.01 -29.64
C SER A 184 -42.96 16.16 -29.50
N SER A 185 -43.43 17.37 -29.17
CA SER A 185 -42.55 18.53 -28.96
C SER A 185 -41.63 18.36 -27.74
N PHE A 186 -42.16 17.79 -26.66
CA PHE A 186 -41.40 17.43 -25.47
C PHE A 186 -40.31 16.40 -25.81
N ALA A 187 -40.65 15.33 -26.52
CA ALA A 187 -39.71 14.27 -26.86
C ALA A 187 -38.53 14.80 -27.70
N LEU A 188 -38.79 15.70 -28.65
CA LEU A 188 -37.75 16.38 -29.42
C LEU A 188 -36.87 17.26 -28.53
N ARG A 189 -37.44 18.01 -27.60
CA ARG A 189 -36.67 18.82 -26.64
C ARG A 189 -35.78 17.95 -25.75
N VAL A 190 -36.30 16.84 -25.23
CA VAL A 190 -35.53 15.88 -24.43
C VAL A 190 -34.40 15.27 -25.25
N ALA A 191 -34.64 14.93 -26.52
CA ALA A 191 -33.59 14.43 -27.43
C ALA A 191 -32.47 15.46 -27.66
N ASP A 192 -32.83 16.75 -27.70
CA ASP A 192 -31.88 17.88 -27.73
C ASP A 192 -31.27 18.21 -26.35
N GLY A 193 -31.50 17.39 -25.34
CA GLY A 193 -30.96 17.54 -23.99
C GLY A 193 -31.73 18.50 -23.08
N HIS A 194 -32.86 19.05 -23.50
CA HIS A 194 -33.63 20.01 -22.70
C HIS A 194 -34.64 19.29 -21.79
N LEU A 195 -34.30 19.15 -20.51
CA LEU A 195 -35.14 18.57 -19.47
C LEU A 195 -35.84 19.65 -18.62
N ASP A 196 -35.92 20.88 -19.12
CA ASP A 196 -36.45 22.08 -18.47
C ASP A 196 -37.87 22.46 -18.93
N TYR A 197 -38.59 21.52 -19.56
CA TYR A 197 -39.93 21.79 -20.08
C TYR A 197 -40.95 21.95 -18.95
N ALA A 198 -41.46 23.16 -18.77
CA ALA A 198 -42.50 23.45 -17.79
C ALA A 198 -43.89 23.01 -18.29
N PHE A 199 -44.45 21.99 -17.65
CA PHE A 199 -45.85 21.61 -17.85
C PHE A 199 -46.78 22.50 -17.03
N ASP A 200 -47.93 22.86 -17.59
CA ASP A 200 -48.99 23.59 -16.88
C ASP A 200 -49.67 22.66 -15.86
N PRO A 201 -49.64 22.95 -14.55
CA PRO A 201 -50.21 22.08 -13.52
C PRO A 201 -51.69 21.73 -13.75
N LYS A 202 -52.47 22.68 -14.28
CA LYS A 202 -53.90 22.44 -14.57
C LYS A 202 -54.10 21.41 -15.69
N GLN A 203 -53.17 21.33 -16.62
CA GLN A 203 -53.20 20.34 -17.69
C GLN A 203 -52.80 18.96 -17.17
N LEU A 204 -51.88 18.88 -16.20
CA LEU A 204 -51.48 17.61 -15.59
C LEU A 204 -52.63 16.93 -14.84
N GLU A 205 -53.43 17.71 -14.11
CA GLU A 205 -54.61 17.19 -13.38
C GLU A 205 -55.67 16.60 -14.31
N SER A 206 -55.86 17.22 -15.48
CA SER A 206 -56.94 16.88 -16.41
C SER A 206 -56.52 15.98 -17.57
N ARG A 207 -55.20 15.78 -17.79
CA ARG A 207 -54.64 15.05 -18.94
C ARG A 207 -53.59 14.05 -18.47
N PRO A 208 -53.99 12.78 -18.20
CA PRO A 208 -53.09 11.75 -17.66
C PRO A 208 -51.83 11.50 -18.50
N LEU A 209 -51.91 11.63 -19.83
CA LEU A 209 -50.75 11.48 -20.70
C LEU A 209 -49.67 12.54 -20.43
N LEU A 210 -50.07 13.79 -20.21
CA LEU A 210 -49.11 14.86 -19.89
C LEU A 210 -48.52 14.67 -18.49
N ALA A 211 -49.33 14.22 -17.51
CA ALA A 211 -48.84 13.88 -16.17
C ALA A 211 -47.78 12.77 -16.18
N ALA A 212 -47.99 11.71 -16.97
CA ALA A 212 -47.02 10.62 -17.10
C ALA A 212 -45.68 11.10 -17.70
N VAL A 213 -45.74 11.97 -18.72
CA VAL A 213 -44.54 12.52 -19.37
C VAL A 213 -43.82 13.53 -18.48
N ALA A 214 -44.55 14.35 -17.72
CA ALA A 214 -43.96 15.23 -16.71
C ALA A 214 -43.19 14.45 -15.65
N ARG A 215 -43.81 13.40 -15.08
CA ARG A 215 -43.14 12.51 -14.13
C ARG A 215 -41.89 11.86 -14.73
N MET A 216 -41.94 11.43 -15.99
CA MET A 216 -40.77 10.88 -16.69
C MET A 216 -39.64 11.90 -16.82
N GLN A 217 -39.95 13.18 -17.06
CA GLN A 217 -38.94 14.25 -17.03
C GLN A 217 -38.32 14.38 -15.65
N ASP A 218 -39.11 14.43 -14.58
CA ASP A 218 -38.61 14.59 -13.21
C ASP A 218 -37.65 13.46 -12.81
N GLU A 219 -38.01 12.20 -13.11
CA GLU A 219 -37.15 11.04 -12.84
C GLU A 219 -35.85 11.10 -13.65
N LEU A 220 -35.93 11.52 -14.93
CA LEU A 220 -34.74 11.68 -15.78
C LEU A 220 -33.84 12.82 -15.28
N ARG A 221 -34.43 13.93 -14.79
CA ARG A 221 -33.69 15.04 -14.17
C ARG A 221 -32.96 14.59 -12.91
N SER A 222 -33.62 13.80 -12.04
CA SER A 222 -32.99 13.24 -10.84
C SER A 222 -31.82 12.34 -11.22
N THR A 223 -32.04 11.41 -12.15
CA THR A 223 -31.00 10.47 -12.62
C THR A 223 -29.79 11.20 -13.19
N VAL A 224 -30.00 12.23 -14.03
CA VAL A 224 -28.90 13.04 -14.59
C VAL A 224 -28.17 13.82 -13.49
N SER A 225 -28.89 14.35 -12.50
CA SER A 225 -28.29 15.08 -11.36
C SER A 225 -27.44 14.16 -10.49
N GLU A 226 -27.94 12.97 -10.15
CA GLU A 226 -27.21 11.96 -9.39
C GLU A 226 -25.96 11.49 -10.14
N ALA A 227 -26.07 11.27 -11.45
CA ALA A 227 -24.94 10.90 -12.28
C ALA A 227 -23.86 12.00 -12.33
N ARG A 228 -24.24 13.29 -12.36
CA ARG A 228 -23.30 14.41 -12.25
C ARG A 228 -22.57 14.41 -10.90
N ASN A 229 -23.31 14.27 -9.81
CA ASN A 229 -22.72 14.21 -8.46
C ASN A 229 -21.76 13.01 -8.30
N THR A 230 -22.09 11.86 -8.90
CA THR A 230 -21.20 10.70 -8.92
C THR A 230 -19.94 10.97 -9.75
N ALA A 231 -20.06 11.60 -10.92
CA ALA A 231 -18.91 11.97 -11.73
C ALA A 231 -17.95 12.92 -10.97
N ASP A 232 -18.48 13.91 -10.27
CA ASP A 232 -17.69 14.84 -9.45
C ASP A 232 -17.01 14.13 -8.26
N SER A 233 -17.72 13.17 -7.64
CA SER A 233 -17.16 12.33 -6.57
C SER A 233 -16.02 11.44 -7.07
N LEU A 234 -16.15 10.85 -8.27
CA LEU A 234 -15.10 10.05 -8.91
C LEU A 234 -13.87 10.91 -9.24
N LYS A 235 -14.08 12.14 -9.73
CA LYS A 235 -12.98 13.10 -9.97
C LYS A 235 -12.22 13.43 -8.69
N SER A 236 -12.92 13.67 -7.59
CA SER A 236 -12.31 13.91 -6.28
C SER A 236 -11.54 12.69 -5.77
N LEU A 237 -12.12 11.49 -5.90
CA LEU A 237 -11.46 10.24 -5.52
C LEU A 237 -10.18 10.00 -6.33
N ALA A 238 -10.22 10.21 -7.65
CA ALA A 238 -9.05 10.09 -8.51
C ALA A 238 -7.92 11.04 -8.09
N ALA A 239 -8.24 12.29 -7.77
CA ALA A 239 -7.26 13.27 -7.29
C ALA A 239 -6.64 12.84 -5.95
N ARG A 240 -7.43 12.30 -5.02
CA ARG A 240 -6.94 11.76 -3.75
C ARG A 240 -6.02 10.55 -3.97
N LEU A 241 -6.39 9.63 -4.88
CA LEU A 241 -5.56 8.48 -5.22
C LEU A 241 -4.21 8.92 -5.81
N GLN A 242 -4.18 9.92 -6.71
CA GLN A 242 -2.92 10.46 -7.22
C GLN A 242 -2.04 11.07 -6.12
N ALA A 243 -2.64 11.82 -5.19
CA ALA A 243 -1.90 12.41 -4.07
C ALA A 243 -1.30 11.31 -3.17
N THR A 244 -2.11 10.33 -2.78
CA THR A 244 -1.65 9.19 -1.97
C THR A 244 -0.59 8.36 -2.70
N SER A 245 -0.72 8.13 -4.01
CA SER A 245 0.31 7.45 -4.79
C SER A 245 1.64 8.22 -4.78
N ARG A 246 1.62 9.56 -4.83
CA ARG A 246 2.86 10.35 -4.72
C ARG A 246 3.50 10.22 -3.35
N GLU A 247 2.71 10.31 -2.28
CA GLU A 247 3.22 10.12 -0.91
C GLU A 247 3.85 8.73 -0.71
N ILE A 248 3.21 7.68 -1.25
CA ILE A 248 3.77 6.32 -1.19
C ILE A 248 5.06 6.24 -2.01
N ALA A 249 5.10 6.83 -3.21
CA ALA A 249 6.31 6.82 -4.04
C ALA A 249 7.50 7.52 -3.35
N ASP A 250 7.25 8.65 -2.70
CA ASP A 250 8.27 9.36 -1.91
C ASP A 250 8.76 8.49 -0.73
N GLY A 251 7.84 7.86 0.00
CA GLY A 251 8.17 6.93 1.09
C GLY A 251 8.95 5.70 0.62
N VAL A 252 8.67 5.17 -0.57
CA VAL A 252 9.44 4.09 -1.20
C VAL A 252 10.86 4.57 -1.53
N GLY A 253 11.03 5.81 -1.98
CA GLY A 253 12.35 6.41 -2.19
C GLY A 253 13.19 6.48 -0.91
N GLU A 254 12.58 6.91 0.21
CA GLU A 254 13.23 6.93 1.52
C GLU A 254 13.57 5.53 2.03
N GLN A 255 12.66 4.56 1.83
CA GLN A 255 12.90 3.16 2.16
C GLN A 255 14.07 2.58 1.36
N HIS A 256 14.19 2.90 0.06
CA HIS A 256 15.32 2.46 -0.75
C HIS A 256 16.65 3.02 -0.22
N SER A 257 16.71 4.31 0.10
CA SER A 257 17.91 4.94 0.69
C SER A 257 18.28 4.28 2.01
N SER A 258 17.30 4.04 2.89
CA SER A 258 17.53 3.39 4.19
C SER A 258 18.02 1.96 4.03
N THR A 259 17.45 1.21 3.09
CA THR A 259 17.85 -0.18 2.82
C THR A 259 19.27 -0.25 2.26
N SER A 260 19.65 0.69 1.38
CA SER A 260 21.02 0.79 0.88
C SER A 260 22.03 1.12 1.98
N ALA A 261 21.67 2.00 2.91
CA ALA A 261 22.51 2.31 4.07
C ALA A 261 22.65 1.12 5.02
N MET A 262 21.57 0.36 5.24
CA MET A 262 21.59 -0.88 6.01
C MET A 262 22.50 -1.93 5.35
N ALA A 263 22.43 -2.10 4.03
CA ALA A 263 23.31 -3.02 3.30
C ALA A 263 24.78 -2.68 3.52
N ALA A 264 25.16 -1.41 3.38
CA ALA A 264 26.52 -0.95 3.63
C ALA A 264 26.95 -1.20 5.09
N ALA A 265 26.07 -0.94 6.07
CA ALA A 265 26.36 -1.21 7.48
C ALA A 265 26.55 -2.71 7.77
N VAL A 266 25.81 -3.58 7.09
CA VAL A 266 25.97 -5.04 7.21
C VAL A 266 27.26 -5.53 6.58
N GLU A 267 27.67 -4.97 5.45
CA GLU A 267 28.99 -5.23 4.86
C GLU A 267 30.12 -4.81 5.81
N GLU A 268 30.05 -3.60 6.37
CA GLU A 268 31.04 -3.10 7.33
C GLU A 268 31.09 -3.95 8.59
N MET A 269 29.93 -4.37 9.11
CA MET A 269 29.83 -5.30 10.24
C MET A 269 30.48 -6.65 9.91
N THR A 270 30.26 -7.19 8.72
CA THR A 270 30.86 -8.47 8.29
C THR A 270 32.38 -8.36 8.21
N VAL A 271 32.90 -7.26 7.67
CA VAL A 271 34.35 -6.96 7.65
C VAL A 271 34.90 -6.86 9.07
N SER A 272 34.20 -6.16 9.96
CA SER A 272 34.60 -6.00 11.37
C SER A 272 34.64 -7.34 12.11
N ILE A 273 33.64 -8.21 11.93
CA ILE A 273 33.60 -9.55 12.52
C ILE A 273 34.81 -10.38 12.06
N ASN A 274 35.17 -10.32 10.77
CA ASN A 274 36.36 -11.00 10.26
C ASN A 274 37.65 -10.47 10.90
N HIS A 275 37.81 -9.15 11.00
CA HIS A 275 38.96 -8.54 11.69
C HIS A 275 39.06 -8.94 13.16
N ILE A 276 37.94 -8.99 13.88
CA ILE A 276 37.94 -9.43 15.30
C ILE A 276 38.24 -10.92 15.39
N THR A 277 37.79 -11.73 14.44
CA THR A 277 38.11 -13.16 14.36
C THR A 277 39.61 -13.40 14.20
N ASP A 278 40.26 -12.65 13.31
CA ASP A 278 41.71 -12.70 13.13
C ASP A 278 42.45 -12.28 14.41
N ASN A 279 42.03 -11.16 15.04
CA ASN A 279 42.59 -10.69 16.30
C ASN A 279 42.43 -11.71 17.44
N ALA A 280 41.28 -12.38 17.52
CA ALA A 280 41.04 -13.44 18.48
C ALA A 280 41.97 -14.63 18.22
N SER A 281 42.17 -15.01 16.96
CA SER A 281 43.11 -16.07 16.58
C SER A 281 44.55 -15.73 17.01
N ASP A 282 45.00 -14.51 16.76
CA ASP A 282 46.32 -14.04 17.19
C ASP A 282 46.46 -13.98 18.71
N ALA A 283 45.43 -13.52 19.44
CA ALA A 283 45.43 -13.50 20.90
C ALA A 283 45.53 -14.91 21.49
N ARG A 284 44.82 -15.90 20.90
CA ARG A 284 44.93 -17.31 21.28
C ARG A 284 46.33 -17.84 21.07
N ARG A 285 46.94 -17.54 19.92
CA ARG A 285 48.33 -17.94 19.62
C ARG A 285 49.31 -17.32 20.62
N LEU A 286 49.26 -16.02 20.85
CA LEU A 286 50.12 -15.32 21.83
C LEU A 286 49.95 -15.87 23.24
N SER A 287 48.73 -16.23 23.63
CA SER A 287 48.46 -16.85 24.92
C SER A 287 49.08 -18.25 25.03
N SER A 288 48.96 -19.06 23.98
CA SER A 288 49.59 -20.38 23.90
C SER A 288 51.12 -20.27 23.98
N ASP A 289 51.73 -19.37 23.20
CA ASP A 289 53.17 -19.12 23.19
C ASP A 289 53.65 -18.66 24.58
N SER A 290 52.88 -17.79 25.26
CA SER A 290 53.18 -17.33 26.62
C SER A 290 53.11 -18.46 27.65
N SER A 291 52.12 -19.35 27.52
CA SER A 291 51.98 -20.53 28.38
C SER A 291 53.14 -21.51 28.19
N GLU A 292 53.57 -21.74 26.95
CA GLU A 292 54.74 -22.58 26.66
C GLU A 292 56.03 -21.97 27.21
N ALA A 293 56.24 -20.67 26.99
CA ALA A 293 57.41 -19.95 27.51
C ALA A 293 57.45 -19.99 29.05
N ALA A 294 56.30 -19.79 29.70
CA ALA A 294 56.19 -19.89 31.16
C ALA A 294 56.45 -21.33 31.65
N ALA A 295 55.89 -22.35 31.00
CA ALA A 295 56.15 -23.75 31.33
C ALA A 295 57.65 -24.10 31.21
N GLN A 296 58.33 -23.59 30.17
CA GLN A 296 59.76 -23.76 30.01
C GLN A 296 60.55 -23.01 31.10
N GLY A 297 60.15 -21.79 31.45
CA GLY A 297 60.72 -21.04 32.57
C GLY A 297 60.58 -21.78 33.90
N SER A 298 59.42 -22.38 34.17
CA SER A 298 59.16 -23.18 35.38
C SER A 298 60.12 -24.37 35.49
N LYS A 299 60.42 -25.04 34.36
CA LYS A 299 61.43 -26.12 34.32
C LYS A 299 62.83 -25.61 34.67
N VAL A 300 63.24 -24.46 34.13
CA VAL A 300 64.56 -23.86 34.40
C VAL A 300 64.68 -23.48 35.87
N VAL A 301 63.66 -22.86 36.44
CA VAL A 301 63.64 -22.51 37.87
C VAL A 301 63.69 -23.75 38.76
N LYS A 302 62.92 -24.80 38.44
CA LYS A 302 62.97 -26.08 39.17
C LYS A 302 64.35 -26.73 39.11
N ALA A 303 65.02 -26.68 37.95
CA ALA A 303 66.39 -27.15 37.82
C ALA A 303 67.36 -26.32 38.69
N ALA A 304 67.22 -24.99 38.70
CA ALA A 304 68.06 -24.12 39.54
C ALA A 304 67.87 -24.38 41.04
N VAL A 305 66.64 -24.63 41.50
CA VAL A 305 66.36 -25.06 42.88
C VAL A 305 67.05 -26.39 43.19
N GLY A 306 67.02 -27.35 42.26
CA GLY A 306 67.71 -28.63 42.38
C GLY A 306 69.23 -28.46 42.51
N GLU A 307 69.85 -27.66 41.65
CA GLU A 307 71.29 -27.36 41.70
C GLU A 307 71.68 -26.66 43.01
N MET A 308 70.90 -25.68 43.48
CA MET A 308 71.15 -25.03 44.78
C MET A 308 71.05 -26.01 45.96
N SER A 309 70.11 -26.94 45.91
CA SER A 309 70.01 -28.03 46.90
C SER A 309 71.24 -28.94 46.85
N GLY A 310 71.76 -29.22 45.64
CA GLY A 310 73.00 -29.95 45.44
C GLY A 310 74.21 -29.24 46.04
N ILE A 311 74.33 -27.91 45.81
CA ILE A 311 75.39 -27.07 46.40
C ILE A 311 75.32 -27.12 47.93
N ALA A 312 74.12 -27.02 48.52
CA ALA A 312 73.94 -27.14 49.96
C ALA A 312 74.47 -28.50 50.50
N GLY A 313 74.22 -29.59 49.77
CA GLY A 313 74.76 -30.91 50.09
C GLY A 313 76.29 -30.97 50.05
N VAL A 314 76.91 -30.41 49.00
CA VAL A 314 78.37 -30.33 48.87
C VAL A 314 79.00 -29.51 50.00
N ILE A 315 78.37 -28.39 50.37
CA ILE A 315 78.81 -27.57 51.49
C ILE A 315 78.72 -28.36 52.81
N GLY A 316 77.64 -29.11 53.03
CA GLY A 316 77.51 -30.00 54.19
C GLY A 316 78.66 -31.00 54.30
N THR A 317 79.05 -31.64 53.19
CA THR A 317 80.21 -32.52 53.16
C THR A 317 81.54 -31.78 53.42
N ALA A 318 81.66 -30.52 52.97
CA ALA A 318 82.84 -29.70 53.24
C ALA A 318 82.99 -29.39 54.74
N VAL A 319 81.89 -29.09 55.44
CA VAL A 319 81.88 -28.91 56.91
C VAL A 319 82.44 -30.15 57.60
N GLU A 320 81.90 -31.34 57.29
CA GLU A 320 82.34 -32.60 57.90
C GLU A 320 83.85 -32.84 57.73
N ARG A 321 84.40 -32.52 56.55
CA ARG A 321 85.83 -32.67 56.26
C ARG A 321 86.69 -31.66 57.01
N VAL A 322 86.26 -30.41 57.12
CA VAL A 322 86.97 -29.36 57.86
C VAL A 322 86.95 -29.66 59.36
N GLU A 323 85.82 -30.15 59.90
CA GLU A 323 85.74 -30.62 61.27
C GLU A 323 86.64 -31.83 61.54
N ALA A 324 86.70 -32.80 60.62
CA ALA A 324 87.60 -33.94 60.72
C ALA A 324 89.07 -33.51 60.72
N LEU A 325 89.46 -32.58 59.84
CA LEU A 325 90.79 -31.98 59.84
C LEU A 325 91.11 -31.28 61.17
N GLY A 326 90.12 -30.58 61.74
CA GLY A 326 90.24 -29.96 63.05
C GLY A 326 90.57 -30.97 64.15
N ARG A 327 89.84 -32.10 64.20
CA ARG A 327 90.08 -33.17 65.19
C ARG A 327 91.47 -33.80 65.04
N GLU A 328 91.91 -34.02 63.81
CA GLU A 328 93.26 -34.56 63.55
C GLU A 328 94.36 -33.55 63.92
N SER A 329 94.14 -32.25 63.69
CA SER A 329 95.06 -31.19 64.12
C SER A 329 95.15 -31.07 65.64
N GLU A 330 94.04 -31.22 66.38
CA GLU A 330 94.02 -31.25 67.84
C GLU A 330 94.82 -32.44 68.40
N ARG A 331 94.63 -33.64 67.81
CA ARG A 331 95.45 -34.82 68.13
C ARG A 331 96.94 -34.59 67.88
N ALA A 332 97.29 -33.99 66.75
CA ALA A 332 98.69 -33.67 66.44
C ALA A 332 99.27 -32.67 67.45
N ALA A 333 98.50 -31.66 67.87
CA ALA A 333 98.92 -30.69 68.88
C ALA A 333 99.18 -31.36 70.26
N GLU A 334 98.34 -32.33 70.65
CA GLU A 334 98.55 -33.12 71.86
C GLU A 334 99.88 -33.88 71.82
N VAL A 335 100.15 -34.58 70.71
CA VAL A 335 101.41 -35.33 70.52
C VAL A 335 102.62 -34.39 70.55
N VAL A 336 102.54 -33.23 69.90
CA VAL A 336 103.60 -32.21 69.91
C VAL A 336 103.84 -31.68 71.32
N GLY A 337 102.79 -31.50 72.12
CA GLY A 337 102.88 -31.15 73.54
C GLY A 337 103.62 -32.22 74.36
N ILE A 338 103.36 -33.50 74.11
CA ILE A 338 104.09 -34.61 74.73
C ILE A 338 105.57 -34.58 74.32
N ILE A 339 105.87 -34.40 73.03
CA ILE A 339 107.27 -34.33 72.53
C ILE A 339 108.00 -33.16 73.17
N LYS A 340 107.35 -31.99 73.30
CA LYS A 340 107.92 -30.84 74.01
C LYS A 340 108.21 -31.17 75.48
N GLY A 341 107.28 -31.83 76.16
CA GLY A 341 107.49 -32.31 77.53
C GLY A 341 108.68 -33.27 77.65
N ILE A 342 108.84 -34.20 76.70
CA ILE A 342 109.99 -35.12 76.63
C ILE A 342 111.28 -34.34 76.37
N ALA A 343 111.28 -33.37 75.45
CA ALA A 343 112.44 -32.54 75.14
C ALA A 343 112.87 -31.71 76.36
N ASP A 344 111.96 -31.08 77.08
CA ASP A 344 112.24 -30.31 78.29
C ASP A 344 112.79 -31.21 79.42
N GLN A 345 112.23 -32.41 79.59
CA GLN A 345 112.77 -33.43 80.51
C GLN A 345 114.17 -33.90 80.09
N THR A 346 114.40 -34.11 78.80
CA THR A 346 115.70 -34.51 78.24
C THR A 346 116.73 -33.41 78.42
N ASN A 347 116.34 -32.15 78.25
CA ASN A 347 117.18 -30.97 78.50
C ASN A 347 117.58 -30.89 79.98
N LEU A 348 116.64 -31.12 80.91
CA LEU A 348 116.91 -31.18 82.35
C LEU A 348 117.83 -32.35 82.73
N LEU A 349 117.61 -33.54 82.16
CA LEU A 349 118.47 -34.70 82.37
C LEU A 349 119.88 -34.47 81.83
N ALA A 350 120.00 -33.88 80.64
CA ALA A 350 121.27 -33.52 80.02
C ALA A 350 122.02 -32.45 80.80
N LEU A 351 121.31 -31.45 81.34
CA LEU A 351 121.87 -30.44 82.23
C LEU A 351 122.41 -31.07 83.52
N ASN A 352 121.63 -31.95 84.16
CA ASN A 352 122.07 -32.69 85.35
C ASN A 352 123.30 -33.57 85.06
N ALA A 353 123.32 -34.24 83.90
CA ALA A 353 124.46 -35.05 83.45
C ALA A 353 125.70 -34.19 83.15
N ALA A 354 125.54 -33.01 82.55
CA ALA A 354 126.63 -32.06 82.30
C ALA A 354 127.22 -31.51 83.61
N ILE A 355 126.37 -31.22 84.60
CA ILE A 355 126.79 -30.80 85.94
C ILE A 355 127.60 -31.92 86.62
N GLU A 356 127.13 -33.17 86.60
CA GLU A 356 127.82 -34.28 87.24
C GLU A 356 129.12 -34.67 86.50
N ALA A 357 129.15 -34.54 85.17
CA ALA A 357 130.36 -34.71 84.37
C ALA A 357 131.42 -33.63 84.67
N ALA A 358 131.02 -32.37 84.89
CA ALA A 358 131.91 -31.32 85.36
C ALA A 358 132.44 -31.59 86.78
N ARG A 359 131.64 -32.25 87.62
CA ARG A 359 132.00 -32.64 88.99
C ARG A 359 133.05 -33.76 89.06
N ALA A 360 133.09 -34.63 88.05
CA ALA A 360 134.05 -35.73 87.92
C ALA A 360 135.43 -35.33 87.36
N GLY A 361 135.63 -34.04 86.99
CA GLY A 361 136.91 -33.52 86.51
C GLY A 361 137.39 -34.16 85.19
N GLU A 362 138.69 -34.44 85.06
CA GLU A 362 139.30 -34.97 83.82
C GLU A 362 138.70 -36.32 83.36
N LEU A 363 138.22 -37.17 84.29
CA LEU A 363 137.58 -38.45 83.97
C LEU A 363 136.18 -38.30 83.34
N GLY A 364 135.52 -37.16 83.54
CA GLY A 364 134.16 -36.86 83.05
C GLY A 364 134.10 -36.16 81.69
N ARG A 365 135.25 -35.81 81.11
CA ARG A 365 135.32 -34.90 79.93
C ARG A 365 134.59 -35.44 78.70
N GLY A 366 134.66 -36.75 78.44
CA GLY A 366 133.93 -37.40 77.34
C GLY A 366 132.41 -37.41 77.57
N PHE A 367 131.98 -37.60 78.81
CA PHE A 367 130.57 -37.56 79.21
C PHE A 367 130.00 -36.13 79.13
N ALA A 368 130.79 -35.11 79.48
CA ALA A 368 130.38 -33.71 79.39
C ALA A 368 130.06 -33.30 77.95
N VAL A 369 130.85 -33.75 76.97
CA VAL A 369 130.60 -33.48 75.53
C VAL A 369 129.30 -34.12 75.06
N VAL A 370 129.05 -35.38 75.46
CA VAL A 370 127.79 -36.07 75.11
C VAL A 370 126.60 -35.39 75.77
N ALA A 371 126.70 -34.99 77.05
CA ALA A 371 125.64 -34.30 77.76
C ALA A 371 125.30 -32.94 77.12
N ASP A 372 126.30 -32.16 76.71
CA ASP A 372 126.07 -30.89 76.00
C ASP A 372 125.46 -31.09 74.60
N GLU A 373 125.82 -32.17 73.89
CA GLU A 373 125.22 -32.49 72.59
C GLU A 373 123.76 -32.94 72.73
N VAL A 374 123.44 -33.74 73.76
CA VAL A 374 122.06 -34.11 74.10
C VAL A 374 121.25 -32.87 74.53
N ARG A 375 121.86 -31.95 75.28
CA ARG A 375 121.24 -30.68 75.67
C ARG A 375 120.88 -29.82 74.45
N LYS A 376 121.82 -29.63 73.53
CA LYS A 376 121.58 -28.92 72.26
C LYS A 376 120.51 -29.60 71.40
N LEU A 377 120.48 -30.92 71.37
CA LEU A 377 119.46 -31.67 70.64
C LEU A 377 118.07 -31.49 71.27
N ALA A 378 117.99 -31.48 72.60
CA ALA A 378 116.76 -31.21 73.34
C ALA A 378 116.28 -29.76 73.10
N GLU A 379 117.14 -28.75 73.18
CA GLU A 379 116.82 -27.35 72.86
C GLU A 379 116.32 -27.18 71.41
N ARG A 380 116.97 -27.85 70.44
CA ARG A 380 116.52 -27.89 69.04
C ARG A 380 115.16 -28.57 68.89
N THR A 381 114.90 -29.62 69.66
CA THR A 381 113.61 -30.33 69.66
C THR A 381 112.51 -29.44 70.24
N THR A 382 112.75 -28.75 71.35
CA THR A 382 111.82 -27.76 71.93
C THR A 382 111.53 -26.62 70.94
N THR A 383 112.55 -26.12 70.25
CA THR A 383 112.36 -25.07 69.22
C THR A 383 111.50 -25.55 68.06
N ALA A 384 111.74 -26.78 67.58
CA ALA A 384 110.95 -27.39 66.51
C ALA A 384 109.51 -27.68 66.93
N THR A 385 109.28 -28.15 68.16
CA THR A 385 107.92 -28.36 68.68
C THR A 385 107.17 -27.06 68.92
N ASP A 386 107.86 -25.98 69.29
CA ASP A 386 107.25 -24.64 69.38
C ASP A 386 106.85 -24.07 68.01
N GLU A 387 107.65 -24.34 66.98
CA GLU A 387 107.29 -23.99 65.60
C GLU A 387 106.11 -24.82 65.09
N ILE A 388 106.07 -26.13 65.37
CA ILE A 388 104.91 -26.97 65.06
C ILE A 388 103.67 -26.52 65.86
N GLY A 389 103.82 -26.14 67.13
CA GLY A 389 102.74 -25.61 67.95
C GLY A 389 102.15 -24.31 67.37
N ARG A 390 102.99 -23.43 66.82
CA ARG A 390 102.54 -22.25 66.07
C ARG A 390 101.77 -22.65 64.80
N MET A 391 102.30 -23.58 64.00
CA MET A 391 101.60 -24.07 62.80
C MET A 391 100.23 -24.70 63.13
N MET A 392 100.12 -25.45 64.22
CA MET A 392 98.83 -26.02 64.65
C MET A 392 97.83 -24.95 65.10
N ASN A 393 98.30 -23.89 65.77
CA ASN A 393 97.45 -22.74 66.10
C ASN A 393 96.97 -22.01 64.84
N ASP A 394 97.85 -21.81 63.86
CA ASP A 394 97.49 -21.20 62.57
C ASP A 394 96.48 -22.07 61.81
N MET A 395 96.65 -23.41 61.82
CA MET A 395 95.68 -24.35 61.23
C MET A 395 94.31 -24.29 61.92
N ARG A 396 94.28 -24.13 63.25
CA ARG A 396 93.04 -23.96 64.01
C ARG A 396 92.34 -22.65 63.65
N SER A 397 93.06 -21.52 63.60
CA SER A 397 92.48 -20.25 63.19
C SER A 397 92.01 -20.28 61.73
N ALA A 398 92.74 -20.94 60.83
CA ALA A 398 92.32 -21.14 59.45
C ALA A 398 91.04 -22.00 59.35
N LYS A 399 90.91 -23.07 60.16
CA LYS A 399 89.68 -23.87 60.27
C LYS A 399 88.49 -23.01 60.68
N GLU A 400 88.62 -22.21 61.74
CA GLU A 400 87.55 -21.32 62.23
C GLU A 400 87.12 -20.33 61.14
N SER A 401 88.08 -19.72 60.44
CA SER A 401 87.79 -18.80 59.32
C SER A 401 87.09 -19.49 58.14
N VAL A 402 87.47 -20.73 57.82
CA VAL A 402 86.81 -21.52 56.77
C VAL A 402 85.37 -21.89 57.17
N LEU A 403 85.13 -22.22 58.44
CA LEU A 403 83.78 -22.52 58.93
C LEU A 403 82.86 -21.29 58.87
N ASP A 404 83.36 -20.09 59.21
CA ASP A 404 82.60 -18.83 59.07
C ASP A 404 82.26 -18.50 57.60
N CYS A 405 83.20 -18.75 56.68
CA CYS A 405 82.94 -18.64 55.24
C CYS A 405 81.88 -19.63 54.76
N ILE A 406 81.90 -20.86 55.29
CA ILE A 406 80.91 -21.89 54.98
C ILE A 406 79.53 -21.49 55.51
N GLU A 407 79.42 -20.99 56.73
CA GLU A 407 78.14 -20.51 57.30
C GLU A 407 77.53 -19.39 56.43
N THR A 408 78.36 -18.45 55.99
CA THR A 408 77.97 -17.42 55.03
C THR A 408 77.50 -18.02 53.70
N ALA A 409 78.20 -19.02 53.17
CA ALA A 409 77.82 -19.70 51.94
C ALA A 409 76.47 -20.42 52.06
N VAL A 410 76.22 -21.13 53.17
CA VAL A 410 74.93 -21.78 53.46
C VAL A 410 73.80 -20.76 53.49
N SER A 411 74.00 -19.65 54.20
CA SER A 411 73.02 -18.56 54.26
C SER A 411 72.66 -18.02 52.86
N ARG A 412 73.68 -17.78 52.01
CA ARG A 412 73.47 -17.31 50.63
C ARG A 412 72.75 -18.35 49.76
N VAL A 413 73.03 -19.63 49.92
CA VAL A 413 72.32 -20.71 49.21
C VAL A 413 70.85 -20.75 49.62
N ASN A 414 70.54 -20.65 50.91
CA ASN A 414 69.16 -20.62 51.40
C ASN A 414 68.37 -19.43 50.83
N VAL A 415 68.99 -18.25 50.79
CA VAL A 415 68.40 -17.06 50.14
C VAL A 415 68.18 -17.31 48.63
N GLY A 416 69.14 -17.95 47.96
CA GLY A 416 69.04 -18.33 46.56
C GLY A 416 67.86 -19.27 46.28
N VAL A 417 67.67 -20.31 47.12
CA VAL A 417 66.54 -21.24 47.04
C VAL A 417 65.21 -20.49 47.23
N ALA A 418 65.11 -19.60 48.22
CA ALA A 418 63.90 -18.83 48.47
C ALA A 418 63.54 -17.92 47.28
N HIS A 419 64.52 -17.23 46.69
CA HIS A 419 64.31 -16.40 45.50
C HIS A 419 63.90 -17.22 44.28
N ALA A 420 64.53 -18.37 44.06
CA ALA A 420 64.15 -19.27 42.97
C ALA A 420 62.72 -19.82 43.17
N GLY A 421 62.34 -20.18 44.40
CA GLY A 421 60.97 -20.57 44.74
C GLY A 421 59.95 -19.48 44.40
N ALA A 422 60.18 -18.24 44.85
CA ALA A 422 59.30 -17.11 44.54
C ALA A 422 59.19 -16.80 43.04
N ALA A 423 60.29 -16.99 42.28
CA ALA A 423 60.26 -16.90 40.83
C ALA A 423 59.40 -18.02 40.21
N GLY A 424 59.47 -19.25 40.75
CA GLY A 424 58.64 -20.38 40.34
C GLY A 424 57.15 -20.09 40.54
N ASP A 425 56.76 -19.63 41.72
CA ASP A 425 55.37 -19.26 42.03
C ASP A 425 54.83 -18.18 41.08
N SER A 426 55.68 -17.20 40.74
CA SER A 426 55.34 -16.13 39.79
C SER A 426 55.10 -16.67 38.38
N ILE A 427 55.92 -17.63 37.93
CA ILE A 427 55.76 -18.28 36.63
C ILE A 427 54.51 -19.15 36.57
N ASP A 428 54.20 -19.88 37.64
CA ASP A 428 53.00 -20.69 37.72
C ASP A 428 51.73 -19.80 37.67
N LEU A 429 51.76 -18.63 38.31
CA LEU A 429 50.70 -17.62 38.20
C LEU A 429 50.53 -17.09 36.76
N ILE A 430 51.64 -16.80 36.06
CA ILE A 430 51.62 -16.36 34.66
C ILE A 430 50.99 -17.44 33.78
N THR A 431 51.37 -18.71 33.97
CA THR A 431 50.83 -19.86 33.23
C THR A 431 49.32 -19.96 33.40
N GLY A 432 48.82 -19.84 34.64
CA GLY A 432 47.39 -19.84 34.93
C GLY A 432 46.64 -18.68 34.27
N ARG A 433 47.22 -17.47 34.29
CA ARG A 433 46.62 -16.29 33.63
C ARG A 433 46.61 -16.41 32.11
N ALA A 434 47.66 -16.94 31.49
CA ALA A 434 47.69 -17.22 30.06
C ALA A 434 46.58 -18.24 29.70
N GLY A 435 46.45 -19.32 30.46
CA GLY A 435 45.34 -20.27 30.31
C GLY A 435 43.95 -19.59 30.33
N GLY A 436 43.72 -18.71 31.31
CA GLY A 436 42.46 -17.95 31.41
C GLY A 436 42.21 -17.00 30.22
N VAL A 437 43.25 -16.38 29.66
CA VAL A 437 43.12 -15.59 28.42
C VAL A 437 42.68 -16.49 27.25
N GLY A 438 43.22 -17.70 27.14
CA GLY A 438 42.84 -18.65 26.10
C GLY A 438 41.35 -19.02 26.15
N GLU A 439 40.81 -19.22 27.35
CA GLU A 439 39.38 -19.51 27.55
C GLU A 439 38.48 -18.34 27.12
N ILE A 440 38.84 -17.11 27.53
CA ILE A 440 38.10 -15.89 27.12
C ILE A 440 38.08 -15.75 25.58
N VAL A 441 39.21 -16.01 24.93
CA VAL A 441 39.32 -15.91 23.47
C VAL A 441 38.47 -16.97 22.76
N ASN A 442 38.31 -18.16 23.33
CA ASN A 442 37.38 -19.16 22.80
C ASN A 442 35.93 -18.68 22.91
N ASN A 443 35.52 -18.13 24.05
CA ASN A 443 34.17 -17.55 24.20
C ASN A 443 33.91 -16.39 23.21
N ILE A 444 34.91 -15.56 22.96
CA ILE A 444 34.84 -14.51 21.92
C ILE A 444 34.66 -15.13 20.54
N SER A 445 35.41 -16.19 20.23
CA SER A 445 35.31 -16.88 18.93
C SER A 445 33.90 -17.44 18.71
N ASP A 446 33.31 -18.06 19.72
CA ASP A 446 31.94 -18.59 19.65
C ASP A 446 30.91 -17.47 19.42
N ALA A 447 31.03 -16.35 20.16
CA ALA A 447 30.17 -15.18 19.98
C ALA A 447 30.29 -14.55 18.57
N LEU A 448 31.48 -14.57 17.98
CA LEU A 448 31.71 -14.06 16.61
C LEU A 448 31.04 -14.96 15.55
N VAL A 449 31.00 -16.27 15.76
CA VAL A 449 30.25 -17.19 14.87
C VAL A 449 28.76 -16.90 14.91
N GLU A 450 28.22 -16.65 16.10
CA GLU A 450 26.81 -16.25 16.27
C GLU A 450 26.52 -14.89 15.62
N GLN A 451 27.39 -13.89 15.84
CA GLN A 451 27.28 -12.58 15.19
C GLN A 451 27.36 -12.67 13.66
N SER A 452 28.24 -13.51 13.12
CA SER A 452 28.36 -13.73 11.67
C SER A 452 27.06 -14.30 11.10
N THR A 453 26.45 -15.26 11.80
CA THR A 453 25.15 -15.83 11.40
C THR A 453 24.05 -14.77 11.44
N ALA A 454 23.98 -13.98 12.51
CA ALA A 454 23.01 -12.89 12.63
C ALA A 454 23.20 -11.82 11.55
N ALA A 455 24.44 -11.46 11.21
CA ALA A 455 24.75 -10.51 10.14
C ALA A 455 24.25 -11.01 8.77
N GLN A 456 24.41 -12.31 8.48
CA GLN A 456 23.89 -12.93 7.25
C GLN A 456 22.36 -12.92 7.21
N GLU A 457 21.69 -13.17 8.33
CA GLU A 457 20.22 -13.07 8.39
C GLU A 457 19.73 -11.63 8.17
N ILE A 458 20.42 -10.64 8.76
CA ILE A 458 20.12 -9.22 8.53
C ILE A 458 20.31 -8.88 7.06
N ALA A 459 21.39 -9.33 6.41
CA ALA A 459 21.62 -9.12 4.98
C ALA A 459 20.45 -9.62 4.13
N ARG A 460 19.99 -10.86 4.39
CA ARG A 460 18.83 -11.44 3.70
C ARG A 460 17.53 -10.66 3.95
N HIS A 461 17.35 -10.12 5.15
CA HIS A 461 16.21 -9.25 5.46
C HIS A 461 16.27 -7.92 4.72
N VAL A 462 17.46 -7.32 4.59
CA VAL A 462 17.70 -6.09 3.82
C VAL A 462 17.36 -6.31 2.34
N GLU A 463 17.82 -7.42 1.74
CA GLU A 463 17.45 -7.81 0.37
C GLU A 463 15.93 -7.97 0.18
N HIS A 464 15.27 -8.62 1.15
CA HIS A 464 13.83 -8.80 1.10
C HIS A 464 13.07 -7.46 1.19
N ILE A 465 13.52 -6.54 2.05
CA ILE A 465 12.96 -5.19 2.17
C ILE A 465 13.16 -4.38 0.87
N SER A 466 14.32 -4.51 0.22
CA SER A 466 14.59 -3.90 -1.09
C SER A 466 13.61 -4.42 -2.15
N SER A 467 13.42 -5.74 -2.24
CA SER A 467 12.44 -6.34 -3.16
C SER A 467 10.99 -5.92 -2.85
N MET A 468 10.65 -5.71 -1.57
CA MET A 468 9.35 -5.15 -1.19
C MET A 468 9.20 -3.70 -1.65
N ALA A 469 10.25 -2.88 -1.53
CA ALA A 469 10.24 -1.50 -2.00
C ALA A 469 9.99 -1.43 -3.53
N ASP A 470 10.67 -2.28 -4.31
CA ASP A 470 10.47 -2.35 -5.78
C ASP A 470 9.04 -2.74 -6.16
N ARG A 471 8.47 -3.74 -5.46
CA ARG A 471 7.07 -4.13 -5.67
C ARG A 471 6.10 -3.01 -5.31
N SER A 472 6.36 -2.30 -4.21
CA SER A 472 5.58 -1.15 -3.80
C SER A 472 5.68 -0.01 -4.82
N ALA A 473 6.85 0.27 -5.37
CA ALA A 473 7.04 1.27 -6.44
C ALA A 473 6.17 0.93 -7.66
N SER A 474 6.26 -0.32 -8.13
CA SER A 474 5.49 -0.80 -9.29
C SER A 474 3.97 -0.74 -9.05
N ALA A 475 3.51 -1.21 -7.88
CA ALA A 475 2.10 -1.14 -7.49
C ALA A 475 1.60 0.31 -7.43
N THR A 476 2.42 1.21 -6.87
CA THR A 476 2.09 2.64 -6.75
C THR A 476 1.96 3.31 -8.11
N GLN A 477 2.85 2.97 -9.06
CA GLN A 477 2.76 3.43 -10.44
C GLN A 477 1.50 2.92 -11.14
N GLY A 478 1.10 1.66 -10.88
CA GLY A 478 -0.16 1.10 -11.34
C GLY A 478 -1.38 1.88 -10.82
N ILE A 479 -1.43 2.14 -9.51
CA ILE A 479 -2.52 2.93 -8.89
C ILE A 479 -2.59 4.35 -9.47
N ALA A 480 -1.44 5.00 -9.72
CA ALA A 480 -1.39 6.32 -10.32
C ALA A 480 -2.01 6.31 -11.74
N GLY A 481 -1.68 5.30 -12.55
CA GLY A 481 -2.27 5.11 -13.88
C GLY A 481 -3.77 4.82 -13.85
N GLU A 482 -4.23 3.99 -12.92
CA GLU A 482 -5.67 3.74 -12.72
C GLU A 482 -6.42 4.99 -12.26
N ALA A 483 -5.81 5.81 -11.41
CA ALA A 483 -6.38 7.08 -10.98
C ALA A 483 -6.51 8.08 -12.15
N GLU A 484 -5.54 8.13 -13.06
CA GLU A 484 -5.65 8.92 -14.30
C GLU A 484 -6.78 8.43 -15.21
N ALA A 485 -6.90 7.11 -15.39
CA ALA A 485 -8.00 6.53 -16.16
C ALA A 485 -9.37 6.86 -15.53
N LEU A 486 -9.47 6.79 -14.20
CA LEU A 486 -10.68 7.14 -13.46
C LEU A 486 -11.05 8.62 -13.63
N LEU A 487 -10.05 9.51 -13.57
CA LEU A 487 -10.23 10.94 -13.81
C LEU A 487 -10.74 11.20 -15.23
N SER A 488 -10.14 10.55 -16.23
CA SER A 488 -10.56 10.66 -17.64
C SER A 488 -12.00 10.18 -17.83
N ASN A 489 -12.37 9.04 -17.25
CA ASN A 489 -13.73 8.50 -17.31
C ASN A 489 -14.74 9.42 -16.63
N ALA A 490 -14.39 10.00 -15.46
CA ALA A 490 -15.23 10.95 -14.77
C ALA A 490 -15.45 12.23 -15.60
N GLN A 491 -14.41 12.75 -16.26
CA GLN A 491 -14.51 13.90 -17.16
C GLN A 491 -15.36 13.58 -18.39
N ALA A 492 -15.19 12.41 -19.00
CA ALA A 492 -16.01 11.98 -20.13
C ALA A 492 -17.48 11.84 -19.76
N LEU A 493 -17.79 11.25 -18.60
CA LEU A 493 -19.15 11.16 -18.06
C LEU A 493 -19.72 12.56 -17.80
N HIS A 494 -18.96 13.44 -17.15
CA HIS A 494 -19.38 14.82 -16.89
C HIS A 494 -19.72 15.55 -18.20
N GLY A 495 -18.84 15.50 -19.20
CA GLY A 495 -19.06 16.11 -20.51
C GLY A 495 -20.25 15.52 -21.27
N ALA A 496 -20.47 14.20 -21.17
CA ALA A 496 -21.66 13.56 -21.75
C ALA A 496 -22.96 14.02 -21.07
N LEU A 497 -22.90 14.37 -19.78
CA LEU A 497 -24.04 14.87 -19.00
C LEU A 497 -24.25 16.38 -19.16
N GLU A 498 -23.23 17.18 -19.52
CA GLU A 498 -23.33 18.63 -19.73
C GLU A 498 -24.34 19.00 -20.83
N ARG A 499 -24.54 18.14 -21.82
CA ARG A 499 -25.54 18.36 -22.87
C ARG A 499 -26.97 18.49 -22.31
N PHE A 500 -27.23 17.90 -21.13
CA PHE A 500 -28.55 17.94 -20.52
C PHE A 500 -28.75 19.21 -19.70
N ARG A 501 -29.73 20.03 -20.09
CA ARG A 501 -30.18 21.18 -19.31
C ARG A 501 -31.29 20.75 -18.37
N LEU A 502 -30.96 20.78 -17.08
CA LEU A 502 -31.90 20.71 -15.96
C LEU A 502 -32.43 22.13 -15.69
#